data_AF-A0A0C9XX01-F1
#
_entry.id   AF-A0A0C9XX01-F1
#
_cell.length_a   1.000
_cell.length_b   1.000
_cell.length_c   1.000
_cell.angle_alpha   90.00
_cell.angle_beta   90.00
_cell.angle_gamma   90.00
#
_symmetry.space_group_name_H-M   'P 1'
#
loop_
_entity.id
_entity.type
_entity.pdbx_description
1 polymer ?
#
loop_
_entity_poly.entity_id
_entity_poly.type
_entity_poly.pdbx_seq_one_letter_code
_entity_poly.pdbx_strand_id
1 'polypeptide(L)'
;MLAVLQNNCICEDALPHTYAFLLYNHAILCPQGMRYIDRIGNLHLCVSCHHALTSTPPRQPKNSIVNFQYYGHEQLPEDVHMAL
;
A
#
# COMPACT_ATOMS: atom_id res chain seq x y z
N MET A 1 -12.81 0.12 -6.03
CA MET A 1 -12.46 -0.29 -4.65
C MET A 1 -11.06 0.17 -4.26
N LEU A 2 -9.98 -0.29 -4.92
CA LEU A 2 -8.60 0.03 -4.49
C LEU A 2 -8.11 1.45 -4.83
N ALA A 3 -8.83 2.21 -5.65
CA ALA A 3 -8.45 3.58 -6.01
C ALA A 3 -8.27 4.51 -4.79
N VAL A 4 -9.00 4.27 -3.70
CA VAL A 4 -8.84 5.04 -2.44
C VAL A 4 -7.55 4.73 -1.68
N LEU A 5 -6.75 3.79 -2.17
CA LEU A 5 -5.43 3.43 -1.64
C LEU A 5 -4.30 3.91 -2.56
N GLN A 6 -4.60 4.67 -3.61
CA GLN A 6 -3.58 5.33 -4.42
C GLN A 6 -3.09 6.59 -3.71
N ASN A 7 -1.83 6.96 -3.93
CA ASN A 7 -1.30 8.25 -3.50
C ASN A 7 -0.41 8.83 -4.59
N ASN A 8 -0.99 9.72 -5.40
CA ASN A 8 -0.31 10.32 -6.55
C ASN A 8 0.68 11.44 -6.15
N CYS A 9 0.79 11.77 -4.86
CA CYS A 9 1.75 12.74 -4.36
C CYS A 9 3.11 12.12 -4.01
N ILE A 10 3.21 10.78 -4.05
CA ILE A 10 4.45 10.06 -3.79
C ILE A 10 5.33 10.11 -5.06
N CYS A 11 6.62 10.39 -4.89
CA CYS A 11 7.60 10.39 -5.98
C CYS A 11 7.77 8.98 -6.58
N GLU A 12 8.01 8.89 -7.89
CA GLU A 12 8.21 7.62 -8.58
C GLU A 12 9.37 6.79 -8.00
N ASP A 13 10.48 7.45 -7.62
CA ASP A 13 11.65 6.78 -7.05
C ASP A 13 11.38 6.13 -5.68
N ALA A 14 10.34 6.61 -4.99
CA ALA A 14 9.92 6.05 -3.71
C ALA A 14 8.95 4.87 -3.88
N LEU A 15 8.53 4.53 -5.12
CA LEU A 15 7.48 3.54 -5.38
C LEU A 15 7.85 2.11 -4.90
N PRO A 16 6.87 1.20 -4.64
CA PRO A 16 7.21 -0.06 -3.99
C PRO A 16 7.76 -1.03 -5.02
N HIS A 17 8.99 -1.49 -4.82
CA HIS A 17 9.55 -2.56 -5.66
C HIS A 17 9.27 -3.96 -5.10
N THR A 18 8.60 -4.04 -3.96
CA THR A 18 8.34 -5.29 -3.21
C THR A 18 7.15 -6.10 -3.71
N TYR A 19 6.29 -5.52 -4.56
CA TYR A 19 5.18 -6.20 -5.21
C TYR A 19 4.88 -5.58 -6.57
N ALA A 20 4.10 -6.27 -7.39
CA ALA A 20 3.67 -5.85 -8.72
C ALA A 20 2.67 -4.69 -8.63
N PHE A 21 3.15 -3.50 -8.28
CA PHE A 21 2.38 -2.28 -8.04
C PHE A 21 1.41 -1.94 -9.18
N LEU A 22 1.87 -2.11 -10.42
CA LEU A 22 1.07 -1.91 -11.63
C LEU A 22 -0.13 -2.86 -11.70
N LEU A 23 0.02 -4.12 -11.31
CA LEU A 23 -1.10 -5.08 -11.30
C LEU A 23 -2.20 -4.66 -10.32
N TYR A 24 -1.82 -4.01 -9.22
CA TYR A 24 -2.74 -3.50 -8.21
C TYR A 24 -3.25 -2.08 -8.50
N ASN A 25 -3.14 -1.63 -9.75
CA ASN A 25 -3.61 -0.32 -10.20
C ASN A 25 -3.06 0.81 -9.30
N HIS A 26 -1.76 0.77 -9.00
CA HIS A 26 -1.08 1.77 -8.18
C HIS A 26 -1.60 1.92 -6.74
N ALA A 27 -2.32 0.93 -6.22
CA ALA A 27 -2.76 0.92 -4.83
C ALA A 27 -1.58 0.60 -3.89
N ILE A 28 -1.37 1.41 -2.85
CA ILE A 28 -0.32 1.22 -1.86
C ILE A 28 -0.78 0.22 -0.80
N LEU A 29 -0.39 -1.03 -1.00
CA LEU A 29 -0.74 -2.15 -0.12
C LEU A 29 0.39 -2.48 0.85
N CYS A 30 0.02 -3.10 1.97
CA CYS A 30 0.99 -3.73 2.86
C CYS A 30 1.28 -5.15 2.32
N PRO A 31 2.54 -5.49 1.97
CA PRO A 31 2.89 -6.81 1.43
C PRO A 31 2.48 -7.97 2.34
N GLN A 32 2.52 -7.78 3.67
CA GLN A 32 2.12 -8.78 4.65
C GLN A 32 0.62 -9.13 4.58
N GLY A 33 -0.21 -8.20 4.09
CA GLY A 33 -1.62 -8.42 3.84
C GLY A 33 -1.92 -9.03 2.47
N MET A 34 -0.91 -9.28 1.63
CA MET A 34 -1.08 -9.81 0.29
C MET A 34 -0.82 -11.32 0.29
N ARG A 35 -1.74 -12.10 -0.30
CA ARG A 35 -1.50 -13.53 -0.50
C ARG A 35 -0.44 -13.80 -1.56
N TYR A 36 -0.40 -12.97 -2.60
CA TYR A 36 0.59 -13.00 -3.67
C TYR A 36 1.04 -11.57 -3.94
N ILE A 37 2.34 -11.38 -4.17
CA ILE A 37 2.93 -10.06 -4.48
C ILE A 37 3.10 -9.83 -5.98
N ASP A 38 3.11 -10.89 -6.78
CA ASP A 38 3.43 -10.90 -8.21
C ASP A 38 2.20 -11.07 -9.11
N ARG A 39 1.02 -11.33 -8.54
CA ARG A 39 -0.24 -11.52 -9.26
C ARG A 39 -1.43 -11.10 -8.41
N ILE A 40 -2.53 -10.73 -9.06
CA ILE A 40 -3.79 -10.43 -8.37
C ILE A 40 -4.25 -11.66 -7.57
N GLY A 41 -4.52 -11.42 -6.29
CA GLY A 41 -5.03 -12.41 -5.36
C GLY A 41 -5.77 -11.77 -4.20
N ASN A 42 -6.31 -12.61 -3.33
CA ASN A 42 -7.03 -12.13 -2.16
C ASN A 42 -6.12 -11.35 -1.21
N LEU A 43 -6.64 -10.25 -0.68
CA LEU A 43 -6.02 -9.48 0.38
C LEU A 43 -6.54 -9.97 1.73
N HIS A 44 -5.63 -10.23 2.66
CA HIS A 44 -5.94 -10.47 4.06
C HIS A 44 -6.15 -9.11 4.73
N LEU A 45 -7.42 -8.71 4.83
CA LEU A 45 -7.83 -7.44 5.41
C LEU A 45 -8.44 -7.67 6.78
N CYS A 46 -8.17 -6.78 7.72
CA CYS A 46 -8.96 -6.71 8.93
C CYS A 46 -10.39 -6.23 8.63
N VAL A 47 -11.31 -6.50 9.54
CA VAL A 47 -12.75 -6.18 9.39
C VAL A 47 -12.98 -4.70 9.08
N SER A 48 -12.24 -3.80 9.72
CA SER A 48 -12.39 -2.35 9.50
C SER A 48 -11.93 -1.90 8.12
N CYS A 49 -10.78 -2.41 7.64
CA CYS A 49 -10.29 -2.13 6.28
C CYS A 49 -11.23 -2.70 5.22
N HIS A 50 -11.69 -3.93 5.42
CA HIS A 50 -12.67 -4.55 4.53
C HIS A 50 -13.94 -3.69 4.44
N HIS A 51 -14.55 -3.34 5.57
CA HIS A 51 -15.77 -2.54 5.61
C HIS A 51 -15.62 -1.16 4.94
N ALA A 52 -14.49 -0.47 5.15
CA ALA A 52 -14.22 0.81 4.49
C ALA A 52 -14.12 0.67 2.96
N LEU A 53 -13.37 -0.34 2.48
CA LEU A 53 -13.18 -0.59 1.06
C LEU A 53 -14.45 -1.03 0.35
N THR A 54 -15.31 -1.82 1.02
CA THR A 54 -16.58 -2.30 0.44
C THR A 54 -17.75 -1.35 0.67
N SER A 55 -17.56 -0.22 1.37
CA SER A 55 -18.62 0.77 1.54
C SER A 55 -18.97 1.47 0.22
N THR A 56 -20.15 2.08 0.15
CA THR A 56 -20.62 2.80 -1.04
C THR A 56 -20.88 4.28 -0.66
N PRO A 57 -20.05 5.24 -1.11
CA PRO A 57 -18.84 5.05 -1.92
C PRO A 57 -17.69 4.42 -1.09
N PRO A 58 -16.70 3.77 -1.74
CA PRO A 58 -15.53 3.24 -1.07
C PRO A 58 -14.78 4.34 -0.32
N ARG A 59 -14.22 4.00 0.83
CA ARG A 59 -13.47 4.93 1.68
C ARG A 59 -12.08 4.38 1.96
N GLN A 60 -11.11 5.28 2.07
CA GLN A 60 -9.77 4.91 2.51
C GLN A 60 -9.83 4.42 3.97
N PRO A 61 -9.39 3.19 4.27
CA PRO A 61 -9.23 2.74 5.64
C PRO A 61 -8.25 3.62 6.41
N LYS A 62 -8.59 4.07 7.61
CA LYS A 62 -7.70 4.92 8.43
C LYS A 62 -6.32 4.31 8.63
N ASN A 63 -6.27 3.00 8.89
CA ASN A 63 -5.01 2.29 9.11
C ASN A 63 -4.22 2.06 7.82
N SER A 64 -4.81 2.25 6.63
CA SER A 64 -4.04 2.17 5.37
C SER A 64 -3.14 3.38 5.13
N ILE A 65 -3.35 4.49 5.87
CA ILE A 65 -2.50 5.69 5.77
C ILE A 65 -1.06 5.36 6.16
N VAL A 66 -0.86 4.43 7.11
CA VAL A 66 0.50 4.00 7.49
C VAL A 66 1.22 3.33 6.32
N ASN A 67 0.49 2.69 5.40
CA ASN A 67 1.09 2.15 4.18
C ASN A 67 1.66 3.25 3.30
N PHE A 68 1.24 4.52 3.42
CA PHE A 68 1.86 5.64 2.72
C PHE A 68 3.10 6.18 3.44
N GLN A 69 3.17 6.01 4.76
CA GLN A 69 4.26 6.53 5.60
C GLN A 69 5.46 5.60 5.65
N TYR A 70 5.21 4.29 5.76
CA TYR A 70 6.26 3.26 5.75
C TYR A 70 6.65 2.84 4.33
N TYR A 71 6.10 3.52 3.34
CA TYR A 71 6.39 3.29 1.95
C TYR A 71 7.69 3.93 1.55
N GLY A 72 8.47 3.23 0.73
CA GLY A 72 9.82 3.65 0.42
C GLY A 72 10.76 3.51 1.61
N HIS A 73 10.31 2.97 2.76
CA HIS A 73 11.17 2.78 3.92
C HIS A 73 12.36 1.91 3.54
N GLU A 74 12.16 0.79 2.85
CA GLU A 74 13.26 -0.07 2.36
C GLU A 74 14.09 0.57 1.23
N GLN A 75 13.63 1.70 0.69
CA GLN A 75 14.24 2.45 -0.40
C GLN A 75 14.88 3.75 0.14
N LEU A 76 14.84 3.96 1.46
CA LEU A 76 15.53 5.07 2.08
C LEU A 76 17.03 4.91 1.84
N PRO A 77 17.74 6.02 1.58
CA PRO A 77 19.19 6.02 1.58
C PRO A 77 19.74 5.38 2.86
N GLU A 78 20.83 4.64 2.73
CA GLU A 78 21.38 3.84 3.84
C GLU A 78 21.81 4.70 5.04
N ASP A 79 22.24 5.94 4.79
CA ASP A 79 22.52 6.94 5.81
C ASP A 79 21.27 7.36 6.61
N VAL A 80 20.09 7.39 5.99
CA VAL A 80 18.82 7.64 6.67
C VAL A 80 18.41 6.44 7.52
N HIS A 81 18.58 5.23 6.99
CA HIS A 81 18.33 4.01 7.77
C HIS A 81 19.18 3.92 9.02
N MET A 82 20.43 4.38 8.97
CA MET A 82 21.34 4.33 10.11
C MET A 82 21.07 5.37 11.19
N ALA A 83 20.18 6.34 10.92
CA ALA A 83 19.77 7.37 11.86
C ALA A 83 18.42 7.09 12.57
N LEU A 84 17.71 6.00 12.20
CA LEU A 84 16.45 5.55 12.80
C LEU A 84 16.68 4.57 13.97
#